data_AF-A0A7S3VXG7-F1
#
_entry.id   AF-A0A7S3VXG7-F1
#
_cell.length_a   1.000
_cell.length_b   1.000
_cell.length_c   1.000
_cell.angle_alpha   90.00
_cell.angle_beta   90.00
_cell.angle_gamma   90.00
#
_symmetry.space_group_name_H-M   'P 1'
#
loop_
_entity.id
_entity.type
_entity.pdbx_description
1 polymer ?
#
loop_
_entity_poly.entity_id
_entity_poly.type
_entity_poly.pdbx_seq_one_letter_code
_entity_poly.pdbx_strand_id
1 'polypeptide(L)'
;EEMRLWKAADFAVPTFDYTEVLDPASDANLNCIESVLYHGGAMIEGCEEPGEVALRRLADDAFGGLQKDPTRDIANWRIVRKEGATSVSYDYLKRLNQHTDSSIPPHGVPALCLLMHYEEGTGTNTFTDGFAVARQLEAEDPEGYRLLATYGYDAERDFVASRVDSPQEYNRGLIVSTLPKLLQLDDTGALQRIQYNEVFR
;
A
#
# COMPACT_ATOMS: atom_id res chain seq x y z
N GLU A 1 5.42 8.49 19.96
CA GLU A 1 6.19 7.25 20.14
C GLU A 1 6.85 6.87 18.81
N GLU A 2 7.92 6.07 18.87
CA GLU A 2 8.76 5.68 17.74
C GLU A 2 8.18 4.47 16.98
N MET A 3 8.44 4.37 15.67
CA MET A 3 8.08 3.19 14.87
C MET A 3 8.72 1.91 15.42
N ARG A 4 7.97 0.82 15.40
CA ARG A 4 8.35 -0.49 15.94
C ARG A 4 8.64 -1.46 14.80
N LEU A 5 9.90 -1.46 14.38
CA LEU A 5 10.38 -2.28 13.27
C LEU A 5 10.28 -3.78 13.59
N TRP A 6 9.99 -4.59 12.57
CA TRP A 6 9.74 -6.02 12.76
C TRP A 6 10.33 -6.91 11.66
N LYS A 7 10.50 -8.21 11.96
CA LYS A 7 10.89 -9.27 11.03
C LYS A 7 9.80 -10.35 10.99
N ALA A 8 9.80 -11.17 9.94
CA ALA A 8 8.80 -12.23 9.83
C ALA A 8 8.84 -13.25 10.99
N ALA A 9 10.00 -13.44 11.61
CA ALA A 9 10.19 -14.41 12.69
C ALA A 9 9.60 -13.97 14.03
N ASP A 10 9.38 -12.67 14.23
CA ASP A 10 8.97 -12.08 15.52
C ASP A 10 7.72 -11.20 15.42
N PHE A 11 7.10 -11.11 14.25
CA PHE A 11 5.89 -10.32 14.04
C PHE A 11 4.61 -11.15 14.04
N ALA A 12 3.72 -10.82 14.96
CA ALA A 12 2.31 -11.17 14.87
C ALA A 12 1.55 -9.90 14.48
N VAL A 13 0.78 -9.98 13.39
CA VAL A 13 -0.03 -8.84 12.93
C VAL A 13 -1.02 -8.48 14.03
N PRO A 14 -1.06 -7.22 14.50
CA PRO A 14 -2.08 -6.78 15.45
C PRO A 14 -3.48 -7.00 14.87
N THR A 15 -4.34 -7.70 15.60
CA THR A 15 -5.69 -8.07 15.14
C THR A 15 -6.75 -7.44 16.04
N PHE A 16 -7.79 -6.90 15.42
CA PHE A 16 -8.92 -6.24 16.10
C PHE A 16 -10.27 -6.77 15.58
N ASP A 17 -11.31 -6.65 16.40
CA ASP A 17 -12.68 -6.95 15.99
C ASP A 17 -13.32 -5.78 15.22
N TYR A 18 -14.01 -6.09 14.13
CA TYR A 18 -14.66 -5.10 13.26
C TYR A 18 -15.70 -4.26 14.00
N THR A 19 -16.48 -4.87 14.87
CA THR A 19 -17.55 -4.18 15.62
C THR A 19 -16.96 -3.29 16.68
N GLU A 20 -15.92 -3.75 17.39
CA GLU A 20 -15.23 -2.95 18.39
C GLU A 20 -14.50 -1.75 17.79
N VAL A 21 -13.85 -1.90 16.61
CA VAL A 21 -13.17 -0.78 15.92
C VAL A 21 -14.15 0.31 15.48
N LEU A 22 -15.42 -0.03 15.29
CA LEU A 22 -16.48 0.91 14.93
C LEU A 22 -17.25 1.45 16.13
N ASP A 23 -17.05 0.90 17.33
CA ASP A 23 -17.75 1.34 18.53
C ASP A 23 -17.03 2.56 19.14
N PRO A 24 -17.65 3.76 19.16
CA PRO A 24 -17.04 4.95 19.75
C PRO A 24 -16.82 4.84 21.26
N ALA A 25 -17.41 3.85 21.94
CA ALA A 25 -17.16 3.57 23.35
C ALA A 25 -15.97 2.63 23.58
N SER A 26 -15.43 2.00 22.52
CA SER A 26 -14.30 1.09 22.58
C SER A 26 -12.98 1.81 22.31
N ASP A 27 -11.92 1.42 23.01
CA ASP A 27 -10.56 1.85 22.72
C ASP A 27 -9.95 1.15 21.50
N ALA A 28 -10.66 0.16 20.90
CA ALA A 28 -10.16 -0.64 19.79
C ALA A 28 -9.83 0.21 18.55
N ASN A 29 -10.58 1.28 18.28
CA ASN A 29 -10.28 2.18 17.17
C ASN A 29 -8.91 2.86 17.35
N LEU A 30 -8.67 3.46 18.52
CA LEU A 30 -7.41 4.11 18.84
C LEU A 30 -6.25 3.11 18.78
N ASN A 31 -6.40 1.96 19.42
CA ASN A 31 -5.38 0.91 19.42
C ASN A 31 -5.07 0.39 18.01
N CYS A 32 -6.08 0.32 17.14
CA CYS A 32 -5.91 -0.07 15.74
C CYS A 32 -5.12 0.99 14.96
N ILE A 33 -5.49 2.28 15.08
CA ILE A 33 -4.77 3.39 14.43
C ILE A 33 -3.32 3.46 14.92
N GLU A 34 -3.11 3.35 16.23
CA GLU A 34 -1.77 3.30 16.83
C GLU A 34 -0.95 2.12 16.30
N SER A 35 -1.57 0.95 16.13
CA SER A 35 -0.90 -0.22 15.54
C SER A 35 -0.49 0.03 14.09
N VAL A 36 -1.33 0.69 13.29
CA VAL A 36 -0.96 1.10 11.93
C VAL A 36 0.21 2.09 11.95
N LEU A 37 0.23 3.06 12.87
CA LEU A 37 1.31 4.03 12.99
C LEU A 37 2.63 3.42 13.48
N TYR A 38 2.57 2.46 14.40
CA TYR A 38 3.77 1.85 14.98
C TYR A 38 4.32 0.71 14.15
N HIS A 39 3.46 -0.12 13.56
CA HIS A 39 3.86 -1.35 12.87
C HIS A 39 3.65 -1.30 11.35
N GLY A 40 3.00 -0.26 10.83
CA GLY A 40 2.69 -0.12 9.40
C GLY A 40 1.46 -0.91 8.95
N GLY A 41 0.73 -1.57 9.85
CA GLY A 41 -0.48 -2.31 9.51
C GLY A 41 -1.16 -3.01 10.68
N ALA A 42 -2.43 -3.39 10.47
CA ALA A 42 -3.24 -4.18 11.38
C ALA A 42 -4.22 -5.05 10.56
N MET A 43 -4.74 -6.11 11.19
CA MET A 43 -5.79 -6.95 10.66
C MET A 43 -7.09 -6.68 11.42
N ILE A 44 -8.21 -6.64 10.70
CA ILE A 44 -9.54 -6.46 11.29
C ILE A 44 -10.37 -7.66 10.87
N GLU A 45 -10.88 -8.40 11.85
CA GLU A 45 -11.64 -9.64 11.67
C GLU A 45 -13.06 -9.49 12.24
N GLY A 46 -13.90 -10.52 12.09
CA GLY A 46 -15.24 -10.54 12.69
C GLY A 46 -16.30 -9.72 11.97
N CYS A 47 -16.04 -9.22 10.75
CA CYS A 47 -17.08 -8.61 9.92
C CYS A 47 -18.06 -9.67 9.41
N GLU A 48 -19.32 -9.62 9.85
CA GLU A 48 -20.36 -10.61 9.49
C GLU A 48 -20.69 -10.59 7.99
N GLU A 49 -20.77 -9.38 7.40
CA GLU A 49 -21.08 -9.16 5.99
C GLU A 49 -19.93 -8.39 5.31
N PRO A 50 -18.78 -9.04 5.05
CA PRO A 50 -17.65 -8.39 4.40
C PRO A 50 -18.01 -8.05 2.95
N GLY A 51 -17.60 -6.87 2.50
CA GLY A 51 -17.94 -6.36 1.18
C GLY A 51 -17.54 -4.90 1.01
N GLU A 52 -17.76 -4.36 -0.19
CA GLU A 52 -17.46 -2.95 -0.48
C GLU A 52 -18.15 -1.99 0.50
N VAL A 53 -19.40 -2.27 0.87
CA VAL A 53 -20.17 -1.44 1.81
C VAL A 53 -19.53 -1.44 3.20
N ALA A 54 -19.18 -2.62 3.72
CA ALA A 54 -18.54 -2.75 5.03
C ALA A 54 -17.13 -2.13 5.06
N LEU A 55 -16.37 -2.27 3.98
CA LEU A 55 -15.05 -1.66 3.83
C LEU A 55 -15.12 -0.13 3.78
N ARG A 56 -16.08 0.43 3.04
CA ARG A 56 -16.31 1.89 3.00
C ARG A 56 -16.75 2.43 4.35
N ARG A 57 -17.68 1.75 5.02
CA ARG A 57 -18.09 2.11 6.38
C ARG A 57 -16.90 2.13 7.34
N LEU A 58 -16.04 1.11 7.29
CA LEU A 58 -14.81 1.09 8.08
C LEU A 58 -13.91 2.28 7.77
N ALA A 59 -13.68 2.59 6.50
CA ALA A 59 -12.87 3.74 6.13
C ALA A 59 -13.46 5.06 6.65
N ASP A 60 -14.75 5.28 6.45
CA ASP A 60 -15.44 6.53 6.82
C ASP A 60 -15.57 6.69 8.34
N ASP A 61 -16.01 5.66 9.04
CA ASP A 61 -16.35 5.72 10.47
C ASP A 61 -15.11 5.53 11.38
N ALA A 62 -14.10 4.76 10.96
CA ALA A 62 -12.92 4.44 11.77
C ALA A 62 -11.63 5.16 11.34
N PHE A 63 -11.48 5.54 10.07
CA PHE A 63 -10.23 6.09 9.53
C PHE A 63 -10.36 7.50 8.92
N GLY A 64 -11.54 8.11 8.98
CA GLY A 64 -11.78 9.47 8.49
C GLY A 64 -12.02 9.59 6.99
N GLY A 65 -12.24 8.46 6.31
CA GLY A 65 -12.71 8.39 4.92
C GLY A 65 -11.65 7.99 3.89
N LEU A 66 -12.11 7.81 2.66
CA LEU A 66 -11.27 7.42 1.53
C LEU A 66 -10.75 8.64 0.74
N GLN A 67 -9.46 8.61 0.41
CA GLN A 67 -8.92 9.50 -0.61
C GLN A 67 -9.22 8.94 -2.01
N LYS A 68 -10.09 9.62 -2.76
CA LYS A 68 -10.33 9.29 -4.17
C LYS A 68 -9.16 9.74 -5.04
N ASP A 69 -8.62 8.85 -5.85
CA ASP A 69 -7.74 9.23 -6.96
C ASP A 69 -8.52 10.15 -7.92
N PRO A 70 -8.09 11.40 -8.18
CA PRO A 70 -8.80 12.36 -9.03
C PRO A 70 -9.09 11.86 -10.45
N THR A 71 -8.34 10.84 -10.90
CA THR A 71 -8.47 10.21 -12.22
C THR A 71 -9.48 9.05 -12.24
N ARG A 72 -10.23 8.85 -11.16
CA ARG A 72 -11.22 7.76 -11.02
C ARG A 72 -12.62 8.28 -10.70
N ASP A 73 -13.60 7.51 -11.15
CA ASP A 73 -15.02 7.78 -10.90
C ASP A 73 -15.41 7.46 -9.46
N ILE A 74 -14.85 6.37 -8.90
CA ILE A 74 -15.09 5.90 -7.52
C ILE A 74 -13.80 5.89 -6.69
N ALA A 75 -13.94 5.98 -5.36
CA ALA A 75 -12.84 6.10 -4.40
C ALA A 75 -12.07 4.80 -4.13
N ASN A 76 -12.68 3.65 -4.39
CA ASN A 76 -12.09 2.32 -4.26
C ASN A 76 -11.94 1.64 -5.63
N TRP A 77 -11.32 0.47 -5.65
CA TRP A 77 -11.29 -0.38 -6.84
C TRP A 77 -11.34 -1.84 -6.45
N ARG A 78 -11.77 -2.66 -7.41
CA ARG A 78 -11.81 -4.12 -7.26
C ARG A 78 -10.71 -4.73 -8.11
N ILE A 79 -9.87 -5.52 -7.47
CA ILE A 79 -8.92 -6.38 -8.16
C ILE A 79 -9.62 -7.70 -8.40
N VAL A 80 -9.76 -8.06 -9.68
CA VAL A 80 -10.47 -9.26 -10.11
C VAL A 80 -9.63 -10.03 -11.10
N ARG A 81 -9.78 -11.36 -11.14
CA ARG A 81 -9.16 -12.18 -12.17
C ARG A 81 -9.66 -11.75 -13.55
N LYS A 82 -8.75 -11.59 -14.51
CA LYS A 82 -9.09 -11.38 -15.93
C LYS A 82 -8.26 -12.31 -16.80
N GLU A 83 -8.93 -13.05 -17.69
CA GLU A 83 -8.22 -13.89 -18.66
C GLU A 83 -7.48 -13.02 -19.67
N GLY A 84 -6.20 -13.34 -19.89
CA GLY A 84 -5.35 -12.57 -20.79
C GLY A 84 -5.02 -11.15 -20.33
N ALA A 85 -5.09 -10.88 -19.01
CA ALA A 85 -4.75 -9.57 -18.48
C ALA A 85 -3.31 -9.17 -18.81
N THR A 86 -3.14 -7.89 -19.18
CA THR A 86 -1.84 -7.27 -19.40
C THR A 86 -1.29 -6.72 -18.07
N SER A 87 -2.16 -6.11 -17.27
CA SER A 87 -1.80 -5.59 -15.95
C SER A 87 -1.57 -6.73 -14.96
N VAL A 88 -0.39 -6.75 -14.33
CA VAL A 88 -0.02 -7.81 -13.37
C VAL A 88 -0.99 -7.90 -12.20
N SER A 89 -1.65 -6.80 -11.83
CA SER A 89 -2.63 -6.80 -10.75
C SER A 89 -3.87 -7.64 -11.05
N TYR A 90 -4.20 -7.87 -12.34
CA TYR A 90 -5.37 -8.65 -12.78
C TYR A 90 -4.98 -10.02 -13.36
N ASP A 91 -3.68 -10.27 -13.57
CA ASP A 91 -3.11 -11.50 -14.11
C ASP A 91 -2.84 -12.52 -13.01
N TYR A 92 -3.78 -13.45 -12.82
CA TYR A 92 -3.74 -14.49 -11.80
C TYR A 92 -2.59 -15.52 -11.97
N LEU A 93 -1.92 -15.55 -13.12
CA LEU A 93 -0.78 -16.43 -13.36
C LEU A 93 0.55 -15.83 -12.90
N LYS A 94 0.57 -14.52 -12.62
CA LYS A 94 1.77 -13.81 -12.17
C LYS A 94 1.70 -13.50 -10.69
N ARG A 95 2.85 -13.61 -10.03
CA ARG A 95 3.00 -13.14 -8.67
C ARG A 95 3.35 -11.66 -8.69
N LEU A 96 2.63 -10.88 -7.90
CA LEU A 96 2.99 -9.51 -7.57
C LEU A 96 4.07 -9.54 -6.48
N ASN A 97 5.23 -8.93 -6.72
CA ASN A 97 6.31 -8.90 -5.73
C ASN A 97 6.04 -7.82 -4.68
N GLN A 98 6.94 -7.72 -3.69
CA GLN A 98 6.84 -6.66 -2.69
C GLN A 98 7.01 -5.29 -3.36
N HIS A 99 6.00 -4.43 -3.19
CA HIS A 99 5.94 -3.09 -3.77
C HIS A 99 5.13 -2.16 -2.87
N THR A 100 5.31 -0.87 -3.08
CA THR A 100 4.42 0.17 -2.58
C THR A 100 3.45 0.58 -3.68
N ASP A 101 2.17 0.63 -3.34
CA ASP A 101 1.12 1.01 -4.26
C ASP A 101 1.14 2.53 -4.52
N SER A 102 0.69 2.94 -5.69
CA SER A 102 0.74 4.36 -6.12
C SER A 102 2.13 5.00 -5.98
N SER A 103 3.20 4.22 -6.22
CA SER A 103 4.59 4.73 -6.23
C SER A 103 4.84 5.80 -7.28
N ILE A 104 3.98 5.94 -8.30
CA ILE A 104 4.00 7.09 -9.22
C ILE A 104 2.57 7.62 -9.27
N PRO A 105 2.20 8.54 -8.34
CA PRO A 105 0.87 9.11 -8.31
C PRO A 105 0.74 10.16 -9.42
N PRO A 106 -0.32 10.13 -10.24
CA PRO A 106 -0.47 11.09 -11.34
C PRO A 106 -0.68 12.53 -10.87
N HIS A 107 -1.02 12.73 -9.60
CA HIS A 107 -1.34 14.02 -8.98
C HIS A 107 -0.41 14.35 -7.80
N GLY A 108 0.73 13.65 -7.68
CA GLY A 108 1.76 13.92 -6.67
C GLY A 108 1.44 13.47 -5.25
N VAL A 109 0.18 13.14 -4.93
CA VAL A 109 -0.20 12.65 -3.60
C VAL A 109 -0.07 11.12 -3.56
N PRO A 110 0.83 10.57 -2.74
CA PRO A 110 0.97 9.13 -2.60
C PRO A 110 -0.18 8.51 -1.81
N ALA A 111 -0.39 7.20 -1.96
CA ALA A 111 -1.24 6.46 -1.04
C ALA A 111 -0.56 6.41 0.34
N LEU A 112 -1.30 6.77 1.39
CA LEU A 112 -0.81 6.79 2.77
C LEU A 112 -1.18 5.53 3.55
N CYS A 113 -2.40 5.04 3.34
CA CYS A 113 -2.92 3.82 3.95
C CYS A 113 -3.86 3.14 2.95
N LEU A 114 -3.84 1.81 2.90
CA LEU A 114 -4.72 1.02 2.05
C LEU A 114 -5.57 0.11 2.94
N LEU A 115 -6.88 0.17 2.75
CA LEU A 115 -7.82 -0.78 3.31
C LEU A 115 -8.23 -1.75 2.20
N MET A 116 -8.20 -3.05 2.50
CA MET A 116 -8.60 -4.08 1.54
C MET A 116 -9.29 -5.24 2.24
N HIS A 117 -10.18 -5.91 1.52
CA HIS A 117 -10.77 -7.19 1.92
C HIS A 117 -10.78 -8.13 0.72
N TYR A 118 -10.80 -9.43 0.99
CA TYR A 118 -11.08 -10.43 -0.04
C TYR A 118 -12.58 -10.67 -0.10
N GLU A 119 -13.16 -10.46 -1.28
CA GLU A 119 -14.59 -10.71 -1.50
C GLU A 119 -14.83 -12.17 -1.89
N GLU A 120 -14.00 -12.71 -2.78
CA GLU A 120 -14.09 -14.08 -3.28
C GLU A 120 -12.70 -14.60 -3.65
N GLY A 121 -12.51 -15.92 -3.54
CA GLY A 121 -11.30 -16.62 -3.98
C GLY A 121 -10.29 -16.87 -2.87
N THR A 122 -9.09 -17.29 -3.27
CA THR A 122 -7.99 -17.62 -2.35
C THR A 122 -6.70 -16.96 -2.82
N GLY A 123 -5.94 -16.42 -1.87
CA GLY A 123 -4.62 -15.84 -2.11
C GLY A 123 -3.82 -15.82 -0.82
N THR A 124 -2.56 -15.43 -0.92
CA THR A 124 -1.71 -15.22 0.26
C THR A 124 -1.10 -13.84 0.17
N ASN A 125 -1.46 -12.97 1.11
CA ASN A 125 -0.76 -11.72 1.29
C ASN A 125 0.62 -11.99 1.87
N THR A 126 1.61 -11.27 1.35
CA THR A 126 2.93 -11.20 1.96
C THR A 126 3.22 -9.75 2.23
N PHE A 127 3.63 -9.43 3.46
CA PHE A 127 4.03 -8.09 3.86
C PHE A 127 5.50 -8.08 4.27
N THR A 128 6.14 -6.94 4.08
CA THR A 128 7.53 -6.70 4.49
C THR A 128 7.60 -5.35 5.17
N ASP A 129 8.21 -5.29 6.35
CA ASP A 129 8.66 -4.02 6.92
C ASP A 129 9.83 -3.48 6.12
N GLY A 130 9.53 -2.57 5.20
CA GLY A 130 10.56 -1.96 4.38
C GLY A 130 11.58 -1.17 5.21
N PHE A 131 11.20 -0.60 6.35
CA PHE A 131 12.11 0.20 7.19
C PHE A 131 13.08 -0.72 7.91
N ALA A 132 12.62 -1.88 8.42
CA ALA A 132 13.50 -2.92 8.92
C ALA A 132 14.50 -3.40 7.86
N VAL A 133 14.04 -3.63 6.63
CA VAL A 133 14.90 -4.01 5.50
C VAL A 133 15.92 -2.93 5.17
N ALA A 134 15.51 -1.65 5.15
CA ALA A 134 16.42 -0.54 4.90
C ALA A 134 17.49 -0.41 5.99
N ARG A 135 17.13 -0.62 7.26
CA ARG A 135 18.08 -0.67 8.39
C ARG A 135 19.06 -1.83 8.26
N GLN A 136 18.57 -2.99 7.83
CA GLN A 136 19.44 -4.13 7.56
C GLN A 136 20.42 -3.83 6.41
N LEU A 137 19.93 -3.23 5.32
CA LEU A 137 20.76 -2.81 4.20
C LEU A 137 21.81 -1.77 4.62
N GLU A 138 21.44 -0.78 5.42
CA GLU A 138 22.37 0.23 5.95
C GLU A 138 23.53 -0.42 6.73
N ALA A 139 23.26 -1.48 7.48
CA ALA A 139 24.27 -2.20 8.25
C ALA A 139 25.13 -3.15 7.42
N GLU A 140 24.54 -3.83 6.42
CA GLU A 140 25.20 -4.87 5.62
C GLU A 140 25.91 -4.32 4.38
N ASP A 141 25.32 -3.31 3.73
CA ASP A 141 25.84 -2.63 2.55
C ASP A 141 25.54 -1.11 2.61
N PRO A 142 26.33 -0.35 3.39
CA PRO A 142 26.13 1.09 3.54
C PRO A 142 26.22 1.86 2.21
N GLU A 143 27.02 1.37 1.26
CA GLU A 143 27.14 2.00 -0.05
C GLU A 143 25.87 1.77 -0.88
N GLY A 144 25.33 0.55 -0.90
CA GLY A 144 24.04 0.24 -1.51
C GLY A 144 22.91 1.10 -0.93
N TYR A 145 22.83 1.22 0.40
CA TYR A 145 21.88 2.11 1.06
C TYR A 145 22.02 3.56 0.57
N ARG A 146 23.26 4.09 0.56
CA ARG A 146 23.55 5.46 0.12
C ARG A 146 23.14 5.68 -1.34
N LEU A 147 23.41 4.74 -2.24
CA LEU A 147 23.04 4.83 -3.66
C LEU A 147 21.52 4.89 -3.82
N LEU A 148 20.77 4.02 -3.13
CA LEU A 148 19.30 4.00 -3.17
C LEU A 148 18.64 5.25 -2.57
N ALA A 149 19.30 5.88 -1.59
CA ALA A 149 18.87 7.15 -0.99
C ALA A 149 19.25 8.39 -1.82
N THR A 150 20.23 8.27 -2.72
CA THR A 150 20.79 9.41 -3.46
C THR A 150 20.19 9.53 -4.86
N TYR A 151 20.24 8.45 -5.65
CA TYR A 151 20.04 8.55 -7.11
C TYR A 151 18.64 8.16 -7.58
N GLY A 152 17.90 7.38 -6.78
CA GLY A 152 16.60 6.86 -7.19
C GLY A 152 16.67 5.87 -8.34
N TYR A 153 15.53 5.65 -9.01
CA TYR A 153 15.43 4.79 -10.18
C TYR A 153 14.60 5.48 -11.28
N ASP A 154 14.85 5.12 -12.54
CA ASP A 154 14.04 5.58 -13.65
C ASP A 154 12.70 4.85 -13.64
N ALA A 155 11.67 5.56 -13.21
CA ALA A 155 10.37 5.01 -12.89
C ALA A 155 9.37 5.60 -13.87
N GLU A 156 8.94 4.80 -14.85
CA GLU A 156 7.89 5.16 -15.78
C GLU A 156 6.60 4.40 -15.47
N ARG A 157 5.49 5.13 -15.46
CA ARG A 157 4.16 4.55 -15.42
C ARG A 157 3.39 4.97 -16.66
N ASP A 158 3.24 4.00 -17.56
CA ASP A 158 2.28 4.08 -18.64
C ASP A 158 0.87 3.77 -18.10
N PHE A 159 0.03 4.81 -17.95
CA PHE A 159 -1.35 4.64 -17.53
C PHE A 159 -2.24 4.03 -18.63
N VAL A 160 -1.81 4.06 -19.91
CA VAL A 160 -2.47 3.38 -21.02
C VAL A 160 -2.35 1.87 -20.83
N ALA A 161 -1.11 1.38 -20.74
CA ALA A 161 -0.84 -0.05 -20.62
C ALA A 161 -1.26 -0.61 -19.24
N SER A 162 -0.98 0.10 -18.14
CA SER A 162 -1.26 -0.42 -16.79
C SER A 162 -2.75 -0.42 -16.41
N ARG A 163 -3.59 0.39 -17.09
CA ARG A 163 -5.04 0.48 -16.85
C ARG A 163 -5.87 -0.12 -17.99
N VAL A 164 -5.27 -0.81 -18.96
CA VAL A 164 -6.00 -1.46 -20.06
C VAL A 164 -7.07 -2.42 -19.54
N ASP A 165 -6.75 -3.12 -18.46
CA ASP A 165 -7.65 -4.05 -17.79
C ASP A 165 -8.49 -3.39 -16.68
N SER A 166 -8.44 -2.08 -16.52
CA SER A 166 -9.20 -1.37 -15.50
C SER A 166 -10.40 -0.64 -16.13
N PRO A 167 -11.57 -0.56 -15.46
CA PRO A 167 -12.71 0.24 -15.92
C PRO A 167 -12.46 1.76 -15.89
N GLN A 168 -11.21 2.21 -15.70
CA GLN A 168 -10.85 3.62 -15.57
C GLN A 168 -10.66 4.22 -16.96
N GLU A 169 -11.51 5.19 -17.34
CA GLU A 169 -11.48 5.82 -18.67
C GLU A 169 -10.71 7.15 -18.70
N TYR A 170 -10.69 7.89 -17.58
CA TYR A 170 -9.98 9.17 -17.46
C TYR A 170 -8.45 8.96 -17.43
N ASN A 171 -7.74 9.76 -18.23
CA ASN A 171 -6.27 9.78 -18.36
C ASN A 171 -5.62 8.49 -18.92
N ARG A 172 -6.36 7.69 -19.71
CA ARG A 172 -5.83 6.55 -20.50
C ARG A 172 -4.74 6.89 -21.52
N GLY A 173 -4.29 8.14 -21.61
CA GLY A 173 -3.20 8.59 -22.48
C GLY A 173 -2.00 9.19 -21.73
N LEU A 174 -1.97 9.10 -20.39
CA LEU A 174 -0.90 9.68 -19.59
C LEU A 174 0.26 8.70 -19.43
N ILE A 175 1.47 9.16 -19.71
CA ILE A 175 2.72 8.49 -19.34
C ILE A 175 3.41 9.43 -18.36
N VAL A 176 3.77 8.92 -17.18
CA VAL A 176 4.48 9.69 -16.16
C VAL A 176 5.81 9.03 -15.88
N SER A 177 6.89 9.76 -16.16
CA SER A 177 8.25 9.33 -15.86
C SER A 177 8.81 10.21 -14.74
N THR A 178 9.37 9.58 -13.71
CA THR A 178 9.89 10.25 -12.51
C THR A 178 11.16 9.55 -12.05
N LEU A 179 12.01 10.26 -11.31
CA LEU A 179 13.22 9.71 -10.68
C LEU A 179 13.07 9.69 -9.16
N PRO A 180 12.11 8.93 -8.59
CA PRO A 180 11.93 8.89 -7.16
C PRO A 180 13.11 8.18 -6.51
N LYS A 181 13.59 8.75 -5.40
CA LYS A 181 14.48 8.04 -4.50
C LYS A 181 13.73 6.86 -3.90
N LEU A 182 14.35 5.67 -3.94
CA LEU A 182 13.75 4.47 -3.37
C LEU A 182 13.66 4.62 -1.86
N LEU A 183 14.75 5.10 -1.24
CA LEU A 183 14.81 5.49 0.17
C LEU A 183 14.72 7.01 0.27
N GLN A 184 13.62 7.52 0.82
CA GLN A 184 13.41 8.96 0.99
C GLN A 184 13.71 9.32 2.43
N LEU A 185 14.71 10.19 2.59
CA LEU A 185 15.14 10.68 3.88
C LEU A 185 14.50 12.04 4.16
N ASP A 186 14.22 12.33 5.42
CA ASP A 186 13.85 13.66 5.88
C ASP A 186 15.07 14.59 5.98
N ASP A 187 14.85 15.84 6.39
CA ASP A 187 15.89 16.87 6.52
C ASP A 187 16.96 16.53 7.58
N THR A 188 16.69 15.56 8.46
CA THR A 188 17.65 15.07 9.46
C THR A 188 18.46 13.87 8.96
N GLY A 189 18.11 13.33 7.79
CA GLY A 189 18.69 12.11 7.23
C GLY A 189 18.02 10.83 7.70
N ALA A 190 16.91 10.91 8.45
CA ALA A 190 16.16 9.74 8.87
C ALA A 190 15.26 9.22 7.74
N LEU A 191 15.12 7.91 7.61
CA LEU A 191 14.25 7.30 6.62
C LEU A 191 12.78 7.67 6.91
N GLN A 192 12.13 8.32 5.95
CA GLN A 192 10.75 8.78 6.05
C GLN A 192 9.80 7.98 5.15
N ARG A 193 10.30 7.45 4.02
CA ARG A 193 9.46 6.71 3.07
C ARG A 193 10.27 5.77 2.20
N ILE A 194 9.63 4.66 1.84
CA ILE A 194 10.06 3.76 0.79
C ILE A 194 9.11 3.90 -0.39
N GLN A 195 9.66 4.04 -1.59
CA GLN A 195 8.89 4.17 -2.82
C GLN A 195 9.49 3.24 -3.88
N TYR A 196 8.82 2.12 -4.11
CA TYR A 196 9.27 1.09 -5.04
C TYR A 196 8.09 0.35 -5.65
N ASN A 197 8.10 0.15 -6.95
CA ASN A 197 7.19 -0.77 -7.61
C ASN A 197 7.88 -1.33 -8.86
N GLU A 198 8.04 -2.65 -8.92
CA GLU A 198 8.82 -3.32 -9.97
C GLU A 198 8.17 -3.25 -11.35
N VAL A 199 6.86 -2.96 -11.40
CA VAL A 199 6.05 -2.85 -12.62
C VAL A 199 6.31 -1.54 -13.34
N PHE A 200 6.74 -0.50 -12.62
CA PHE A 200 7.01 0.82 -13.20
C PHE A 200 8.46 0.90 -13.67
N ARG A 201 8.69 0.60 -14.95
CA ARG A 201 9.98 0.58 -15.64
C ARG A 201 9.84 1.16 -17.04
#